data_AF-A0A1V1WBW9-F1
#
_entry.id   AF-A0A1V1WBW9-F1
#
_cell.length_a   1.000
_cell.length_b   1.000
_cell.length_c   1.000
_cell.angle_alpha   90.00
_cell.angle_beta   90.00
_cell.angle_gamma   90.00
#
_symmetry.space_group_name_H-M   'P 1'
#
loop_
_entity.id
_entity.type
_entity.pdbx_description
1 polymer ?
#
loop_
_entity_poly.entity_id
_entity_poly.type
_entity_poly.pdbx_seq_one_letter_code
_entity_poly.pdbx_strand_id
1 'polypeptide(L)' 'MNKTLIFSMLLLITIMMTIGDADGERCSSSTYCNSYCWKKAKCTRGKCINKECKCYNCGRGD' A
#
# COMPACT_ATOMS: atom_id res chain seq x y z
N MET A 1 -18.50 32.53 7.57
CA MET A 1 -17.80 31.32 7.09
C MET A 1 -16.95 31.72 5.89
N ASN A 2 -15.63 31.83 6.06
CA ASN A 2 -14.75 32.30 4.99
C ASN A 2 -14.66 31.23 3.91
N LYS A 3 -15.09 31.55 2.69
CA LYS A 3 -15.05 30.63 1.53
C LYS A 3 -13.65 30.03 1.33
N THR A 4 -12.61 30.80 1.62
CA THR A 4 -11.21 30.36 1.60
C THR A 4 -10.89 29.26 2.62
N LEU A 5 -11.46 29.33 3.83
CA LEU A 5 -11.28 28.27 4.85
C LEU A 5 -11.98 26.98 4.44
N ILE A 6 -13.18 27.09 3.85
CA ILE A 6 -13.93 25.93 3.35
C ILE A 6 -13.15 25.25 2.23
N PHE A 7 -12.63 26.03 1.26
CA PHE A 7 -11.82 25.50 0.16
C PHE A 7 -10.53 24.85 0.65
N SER A 8 -9.84 25.48 1.62
CA SER A 8 -8.61 24.96 2.21
C SER A 8 -8.84 23.66 2.97
N MET A 9 -9.93 23.56 3.75
CA MET A 9 -10.32 22.32 4.44
C MET A 9 -10.64 21.20 3.45
N LEU A 10 -11.42 21.49 2.40
CA LEU A 10 -11.74 20.51 1.36
C LEU A 10 -10.47 19.98 0.69
N LEU A 11 -9.55 20.86 0.29
CA LEU A 11 -8.29 20.48 -0.36
C LEU A 11 -7.44 19.54 0.51
N LEU A 12 -7.31 19.85 1.80
CA LEU A 12 -6.56 19.02 2.75
C LEU A 12 -7.20 17.63 2.92
N ILE A 13 -8.53 17.57 2.98
CA ILE A 13 -9.27 16.31 3.05
C ILE A 13 -9.04 15.48 1.79
N THR A 14 -9.10 16.07 0.59
CA THR A 14 -8.85 15.33 -0.66
C THR A 14 -7.41 14.81 -0.73
N ILE A 15 -6.43 15.60 -0.30
CA ILE A 15 -5.02 15.18 -0.27
C ILE A 15 -4.86 13.99 0.69
N MET A 16 -5.41 14.05 1.90
CA MET A 16 -5.38 12.94 2.85
C MET A 16 -6.04 11.67 2.30
N MET A 17 -7.15 11.80 1.56
CA MET A 17 -7.81 10.65 0.90
C MET A 17 -6.99 10.06 -0.26
N THR A 18 -6.22 10.87 -0.98
CA THR A 18 -5.33 10.40 -2.06
C THR A 18 -4.02 9.79 -1.56
N ILE A 19 -3.60 10.14 -0.34
CA ILE A 19 -2.50 9.50 0.39
C ILE A 19 -3.06 8.33 1.23
N GLY A 20 -4.19 7.75 0.82
CA GLY A 20 -4.57 6.42 1.24
C GLY A 20 -3.59 5.44 0.62
N ASP A 21 -2.73 4.88 1.47
CA ASP A 21 -1.72 3.86 1.20
C ASP A 21 -1.83 3.18 -0.18
N ALA A 22 -0.94 3.58 -1.09
CA ALA A 22 -0.30 2.58 -1.92
C ALA A 22 0.56 1.70 -0.98
N ASP A 23 -0.09 0.83 -0.19
CA ASP A 23 0.53 -0.13 0.77
C ASP A 23 1.30 -1.24 0.03
N GLY A 24 1.74 -0.96 -1.19
CA GLY A 24 2.47 -1.85 -2.07
C GLY A 24 3.91 -1.42 -2.14
N GLU A 25 4.80 -2.17 -1.51
CA GLU A 25 6.24 -2.06 -1.76
C GLU A 25 6.51 -2.13 -3.27
N ARG A 26 7.25 -1.17 -3.82
CA ARG A 26 7.54 -1.16 -5.25
C ARG A 26 8.42 -2.35 -5.61
N CYS A 27 8.13 -2.98 -6.73
CA CYS A 27 8.84 -4.17 -7.16
C CYS A 27 9.18 -4.16 -8.64
N SER A 28 10.32 -4.78 -8.94
CA SER A 28 10.74 -5.08 -10.31
C SER A 28 10.57 -6.57 -10.65
N SER A 29 10.44 -7.43 -9.64
CA SER A 29 10.26 -8.88 -9.82
C SER A 29 9.41 -9.49 -8.70
N SER A 30 8.74 -10.62 -9.00
CA SER A 30 7.94 -11.35 -8.01
C SER A 30 8.80 -12.02 -6.92
N THR A 31 10.05 -12.36 -7.22
CA THR A 31 10.98 -12.96 -6.25
C THR A 31 11.28 -12.01 -5.10
N TYR A 32 11.46 -10.72 -5.39
CA TYR A 32 11.63 -9.68 -4.39
C TYR A 32 10.40 -9.59 -3.47
N CYS A 33 9.20 -9.59 -4.05
CA CYS A 33 7.96 -9.56 -3.29
C CYS A 33 7.77 -10.79 -2.40
N ASN A 34 8.22 -11.96 -2.83
CA ASN A 34 8.11 -13.16 -2.01
C ASN A 34 8.91 -13.02 -0.71
N SER A 35 10.16 -12.55 -0.82
CA SER A 35 11.02 -12.25 0.33
C SER A 35 10.48 -11.13 1.22
N TYR A 36 9.95 -10.05 0.62
CA TYR A 36 9.33 -8.94 1.34
C TYR A 36 8.09 -9.41 2.13
N CYS A 37 7.18 -10.14 1.49
CA CYS A 37 5.94 -10.62 2.09
C CYS A 37 6.19 -11.64 3.22
N TRP A 38 7.22 -12.49 3.07
CA TRP A 38 7.64 -13.38 4.15
C TRP A 38 8.17 -12.60 5.36
N LYS A 39 8.98 -11.54 5.14
CA LYS A 39 9.53 -10.71 6.22
C LYS A 39 8.47 -9.84 6.92
N LYS A 40 7.56 -9.20 6.16
CA LYS A 40 6.54 -8.28 6.68
C LYS A 40 5.46 -9.01 7.49
N ALA A 41 4.93 -10.11 6.95
CA ALA A 41 3.72 -10.74 7.50
C ALA A 41 3.70 -12.27 7.38
N LYS A 42 4.87 -12.92 7.23
CA LYS A 42 5.02 -14.38 7.13
C LYS A 42 4.13 -15.01 6.05
N CYS A 43 3.92 -14.27 4.96
CA CYS A 43 3.12 -14.77 3.84
C CYS A 43 3.95 -15.71 2.98
N THR A 44 3.40 -16.86 2.62
CA THR A 44 4.11 -17.86 1.79
C THR A 44 4.18 -17.51 0.31
N ARG A 45 3.46 -16.45 -0.11
CA ARG A 45 3.42 -16.05 -1.51
C ARG A 45 3.37 -14.53 -1.68
N GLY A 46 4.38 -13.98 -2.35
CA GLY A 46 4.38 -12.61 -2.87
C GLY A 46 4.41 -12.58 -4.40
N LYS A 47 3.69 -11.66 -5.03
CA LYS A 47 3.78 -11.39 -6.47
C LYS A 47 3.95 -9.91 -6.74
N CYS A 48 4.71 -9.59 -7.78
CA CYS A 48 4.81 -8.24 -8.30
C CYS A 48 3.72 -8.01 -9.36
N ILE A 49 2.78 -7.12 -9.07
CA ILE A 49 1.65 -6.78 -9.96
C ILE A 49 1.60 -5.26 -10.05
N ASN A 50 1.57 -4.71 -11.27
CA ASN A 50 1.58 -3.26 -11.49
C ASN A 50 2.72 -2.51 -10.78
N LYS A 51 3.90 -3.14 -10.68
CA LYS A 51 5.07 -2.65 -9.94
C LYS A 51 4.87 -2.52 -8.43
N GLU A 52 3.86 -3.19 -7.87
CA GLU A 52 3.62 -3.29 -6.43
C GLU A 52 3.62 -4.74 -5.95
N CYS A 53 4.16 -4.97 -4.76
CA CYS A 53 4.10 -6.26 -4.11
C CYS A 53 2.71 -6.54 -3.54
N LYS A 54 2.11 -7.64 -3.98
CA LYS A 54 0.91 -8.23 -3.39
C LYS A 54 1.28 -9.50 -2.63
N CYS A 55 0.97 -9.49 -1.34
CA CYS A 55 1.19 -10.62 -0.45
C CYS A 55 -0.10 -11.44 -0.32
N TYR A 56 0.05 -12.76 -0.39
CA TYR A 56 -1.04 -13.73 -0.31
C TYR A 56 -0.67 -14.82 0.70
N ASN A 57 -1.68 -15.46 1.30
CA ASN A 57 -1.50 -16.50 2.31
C ASN A 57 -0.69 -16.02 3.54
N CYS A 58 -0.92 -14.78 3.97
CA CYS A 58 -0.41 -14.24 5.21
C CYS A 58 -1.17 -14.84 6.40
N GLY A 59 -0.48 -15.25 7.47
CA GLY A 59 -1.13 -15.78 8.67
C GLY A 59 -1.52 -17.26 8.65
N ARG A 60 -1.13 -18.04 7.63
CA ARG A 60 -1.08 -19.52 7.73
C ARG A 60 0.34 -19.96 8.10
N GLY A 61 0.79 -19.50 9.26
CA GLY A 61 1.96 -20.06 9.91
C GLY A 61 1.48 -21.14 10.88
N ASP A 62 1.37 -22.36 10.37
CA ASP A 62 1.56 -23.58 11.16
C ASP A 62 3.03 -23.97 11.04
#